data_AF-A0A9D8QCG6-F1
#
_entry.id   AF-A0A9D8QCG6-F1
#
_cell.length_a   1.000
_cell.length_b   1.000
_cell.length_c   1.000
_cell.angle_alpha   90.00
_cell.angle_beta   90.00
_cell.angle_gamma   90.00
#
_symmetry.space_group_name_H-M   'P 1'
#
loop_
_entity.id
_entity.type
_entity.pdbx_description
1 polymer ?
#
loop_
_entity_poly.entity_id
_entity_poly.type
_entity_poly.pdbx_seq_one_letter_code
_entity_poly.pdbx_strand_id
1 'polypeptide(L)'
;MANHGATIEWQRGDQDFLDRRYSRAHLWHFDGGAAVAASSSPHVVREPFSNPANVDPEEAYVAALSSCHMLWFLDLAARAGFRIDGYRDAAAGEMARNADGKEWIARVVLRPHIRFSGALAPDDALVDGLHHAAHENCFLANSVRSAVETRGSWEYRLGD
;
A
#
# COMPACT_ATOMS: atom_id res chain seq x y z
N MET A 1 -7.94 22.29 7.40
CA MET A 1 -7.55 20.88 7.57
C MET A 1 -8.38 20.06 6.60
N ALA A 2 -7.74 19.17 5.84
CA ALA A 2 -8.48 18.22 5.01
C ALA A 2 -8.97 17.06 5.89
N ASN A 3 -10.16 16.52 5.59
CA ASN A 3 -10.69 15.33 6.24
C ASN A 3 -10.84 14.24 5.18
N HIS A 4 -10.44 13.00 5.51
CA HIS A 4 -10.52 11.84 4.62
C HIS A 4 -11.40 10.79 5.30
N GLY A 5 -12.51 10.44 4.68
CA GLY A 5 -13.51 9.52 5.23
C GLY A 5 -13.70 8.26 4.39
N ALA A 6 -14.07 7.17 5.05
CA ALA A 6 -14.54 5.94 4.43
C ALA A 6 -15.72 5.38 5.24
N THR A 7 -16.74 4.86 4.55
CA THR A 7 -17.87 4.16 5.15
C THR A 7 -17.70 2.66 4.94
N ILE A 8 -17.73 1.89 6.02
CA ILE A 8 -17.56 0.43 5.99
C ILE A 8 -18.93 -0.22 6.20
N GLU A 9 -19.39 -0.99 5.22
CA GLU A 9 -20.74 -1.56 5.22
C GLU A 9 -20.69 -3.09 5.12
N TRP A 10 -21.11 -3.75 6.20
CA TRP A 10 -21.33 -5.19 6.26
C TRP A 10 -22.79 -5.47 6.62
N GLN A 11 -23.37 -6.50 6.00
CA GLN A 11 -24.73 -6.96 6.30
C GLN A 11 -24.75 -8.47 6.49
N ARG A 12 -25.49 -8.95 7.50
CA ARG A 12 -25.62 -10.38 7.82
C ARG A 12 -26.34 -11.17 6.73
N GLY A 13 -27.33 -10.56 6.07
CA GLY A 13 -28.35 -11.29 5.33
C GLY A 13 -29.06 -12.30 6.25
N ASP A 14 -29.25 -13.52 5.75
CA ASP A 14 -29.95 -14.60 6.48
C ASP A 14 -29.03 -15.50 7.33
N GLN A 15 -27.73 -15.22 7.36
CA GLN A 15 -26.72 -16.07 8.01
C GLN A 15 -26.86 -16.10 9.54
N ASP A 16 -26.71 -17.26 10.19
CA ASP A 16 -26.60 -17.30 11.65
C ASP A 16 -25.28 -16.62 12.08
N PHE A 17 -25.39 -15.45 12.70
CA PHE A 17 -24.21 -14.70 13.11
C PHE A 17 -23.49 -15.38 14.30
N LEU A 18 -24.25 -16.04 15.18
CA LEU A 18 -23.74 -16.55 16.44
C LEU A 18 -22.95 -17.85 16.28
N ASP A 19 -23.15 -18.57 15.18
CA ASP A 19 -22.35 -19.76 14.87
C ASP A 19 -20.93 -19.42 14.35
N ARG A 20 -20.64 -18.13 14.16
CA ARG A 20 -19.35 -17.55 13.72
C ARG A 20 -18.93 -17.92 12.30
N ARG A 21 -19.81 -18.52 11.50
CA ARG A 21 -19.59 -18.96 10.11
C ARG A 21 -20.17 -17.98 9.06
N TYR A 22 -20.48 -16.75 9.47
CA TYR A 22 -20.92 -15.70 8.55
C TYR A 22 -19.80 -15.26 7.58
N SER A 23 -20.18 -14.76 6.41
CA SER A 23 -19.26 -14.17 5.44
C SER A 23 -18.67 -12.85 5.94
N ARG A 24 -17.37 -12.67 5.75
CA ARG A 24 -16.65 -11.42 6.04
C ARG A 24 -16.65 -10.47 4.84
N ALA A 25 -17.28 -10.84 3.72
CA ALA A 25 -17.42 -9.95 2.58
C ALA A 25 -18.23 -8.70 2.95
N HIS A 26 -17.72 -7.53 2.58
CA HIS A 26 -18.31 -6.23 2.87
C HIS A 26 -17.85 -5.19 1.83
N LEU A 27 -18.34 -3.95 1.93
CA LEU A 27 -17.98 -2.86 1.03
C LEU A 27 -17.33 -1.70 1.78
N TRP A 28 -16.34 -1.07 1.14
CA TRP A 28 -15.81 0.24 1.54
C TRP A 28 -16.29 1.29 0.54
N HIS A 29 -16.93 2.34 1.03
CA HIS A 29 -17.38 3.47 0.21
C HIS A 29 -16.56 4.72 0.52
N PHE A 30 -16.13 5.42 -0.52
CA PHE A 30 -15.35 6.65 -0.42
C PHE A 30 -16.14 7.86 -0.95
N ASP A 31 -15.74 9.05 -0.53
CA ASP A 31 -16.42 10.33 -0.80
C ASP A 31 -16.61 10.65 -2.29
N GLY A 32 -15.67 10.24 -3.14
CA GLY A 32 -15.75 10.37 -4.61
C GLY A 32 -16.68 9.36 -5.29
N GLY A 33 -17.38 8.50 -4.55
CA GLY A 33 -18.30 7.48 -5.08
C GLY A 33 -17.65 6.14 -5.42
N ALA A 34 -16.35 5.97 -5.15
CA ALA A 34 -15.67 4.69 -5.32
C ALA A 34 -16.17 3.68 -4.26
N ALA A 35 -16.39 2.44 -4.70
CA ALA A 35 -16.72 1.31 -3.84
C ALA A 35 -15.72 0.17 -4.05
N VAL A 36 -15.18 -0.37 -2.95
CA VAL A 36 -14.21 -1.48 -2.97
C VAL A 36 -14.81 -2.68 -2.27
N ALA A 37 -14.80 -3.83 -2.95
CA ALA A 37 -15.16 -5.10 -2.36
C ALA A 37 -14.05 -5.54 -1.40
N ALA A 38 -14.43 -5.76 -0.14
CA ALA A 38 -13.51 -6.07 0.94
C ALA A 38 -13.88 -7.38 1.65
N SER A 39 -12.92 -7.97 2.37
CA SER A 39 -13.08 -9.17 3.19
C SER A 39 -12.06 -9.15 4.33
N SER A 40 -12.12 -10.11 5.25
CA SER A 40 -10.96 -10.47 6.07
C SER A 40 -9.94 -11.26 5.25
N SER A 41 -8.66 -11.18 5.63
CA SER A 41 -7.60 -12.01 5.05
C SER A 41 -7.86 -13.51 5.22
N PRO A 42 -7.60 -14.36 4.21
CA PRO A 42 -7.67 -15.82 4.34
C PRO A 42 -6.66 -16.38 5.36
N HIS A 43 -5.60 -15.62 5.67
CA HIS A 43 -4.64 -15.98 6.71
C HIS A 43 -5.19 -15.86 8.15
N VAL A 44 -6.24 -15.06 8.33
CA VAL A 44 -6.86 -14.82 9.65
C VAL A 44 -8.19 -15.57 9.77
N VAL A 45 -9.01 -15.55 8.73
CA VAL A 45 -10.30 -16.25 8.66
C VAL A 45 -10.27 -17.16 7.44
N ARG A 46 -10.43 -18.47 7.66
CA ARG A 46 -10.43 -19.45 6.57
C ARG A 46 -11.61 -19.28 5.60
N GLU A 47 -11.41 -19.73 4.38
CA GLU A 47 -12.49 -19.96 3.42
C GLU A 47 -13.50 -21.03 3.94
N PRO A 48 -14.79 -20.93 3.57
CA PRO A 48 -15.39 -19.94 2.67
C PRO A 48 -15.87 -18.67 3.39
N PHE A 49 -15.44 -18.42 4.64
CA PHE A 49 -15.92 -17.29 5.42
C PHE A 49 -15.20 -15.98 5.09
N SER A 50 -13.98 -16.07 4.55
CA SER A 50 -13.31 -15.00 3.81
C SER A 50 -13.54 -15.16 2.32
N ASN A 51 -13.41 -14.06 1.57
CA ASN A 51 -13.38 -14.06 0.11
C ASN A 51 -12.00 -13.56 -0.36
N PRO A 52 -11.11 -14.45 -0.85
CA PRO A 52 -9.75 -14.08 -1.27
C PRO A 52 -9.69 -13.24 -2.56
N ALA A 53 -10.82 -13.04 -3.26
CA ALA A 53 -10.90 -12.14 -4.40
C ALA A 53 -11.14 -10.67 -4.00
N ASN A 54 -11.46 -10.41 -2.73
CA ASN A 54 -11.71 -9.08 -2.19
C ASN A 54 -10.48 -8.57 -1.43
N VAL A 55 -10.32 -7.26 -1.39
CA VAL A 55 -9.22 -6.61 -0.63
C VAL A 55 -9.38 -6.91 0.87
N ASP A 56 -8.30 -7.32 1.53
CA ASP A 56 -8.25 -7.36 2.99
C ASP A 56 -7.60 -6.10 3.61
N PRO A 57 -7.86 -5.80 4.91
CA PRO A 57 -7.28 -4.61 5.55
C PRO A 57 -5.76 -4.60 5.58
N GLU A 58 -5.12 -5.76 5.71
CA GLU A 58 -3.66 -5.87 5.72
C GLU A 58 -3.06 -5.52 4.36
N GLU A 59 -3.64 -6.01 3.27
CA GLU A 59 -3.28 -5.67 1.89
C GLU A 59 -3.52 -4.18 1.60
N ALA A 60 -4.67 -3.64 2.00
CA ALA A 60 -4.99 -2.22 1.82
C ALA A 60 -4.01 -1.30 2.57
N TYR A 61 -3.58 -1.69 3.76
CA TYR A 61 -2.58 -0.97 4.54
C TYR A 61 -1.24 -0.90 3.80
N VAL A 62 -0.76 -2.03 3.27
CA VAL A 62 0.47 -2.09 2.47
C VAL A 62 0.34 -1.27 1.19
N ALA A 63 -0.80 -1.37 0.51
CA ALA A 63 -1.07 -0.61 -0.71
C ALA A 63 -1.09 0.90 -0.45
N ALA A 64 -1.70 1.35 0.64
CA ALA A 64 -1.75 2.77 1.00
C ALA A 64 -0.35 3.33 1.28
N LEU A 65 0.49 2.61 2.06
CA LEU A 65 1.87 3.02 2.33
C LEU A 65 2.71 3.11 1.06
N SER A 66 2.63 2.08 0.21
CA SER A 66 3.31 2.04 -1.09
C SER A 66 2.88 3.20 -1.99
N SER A 67 1.57 3.48 -2.07
CA SER A 67 1.02 4.56 -2.88
C SER A 67 1.44 5.95 -2.37
N CYS A 68 1.42 6.18 -1.06
CA CYS A 68 1.90 7.43 -0.47
C CYS A 68 3.37 7.71 -0.81
N HIS A 69 4.23 6.70 -0.65
CA HIS A 69 5.65 6.81 -1.02
C HIS A 69 5.81 7.12 -2.51
N MET A 70 5.11 6.36 -3.38
CA MET A 70 5.14 6.56 -4.83
C MET A 70 4.77 8.00 -5.21
N LEU A 71 3.69 8.56 -4.65
CA LEU A 71 3.24 9.90 -5.00
C LEU A 71 4.28 10.97 -4.67
N TRP A 72 4.96 10.84 -3.52
CA TRP A 72 6.08 11.70 -3.17
C TRP A 72 7.29 11.50 -4.06
N PHE A 73 7.65 10.24 -4.37
CA PHE A 73 8.76 9.95 -5.27
C PHE A 73 8.54 10.57 -6.65
N LEU A 74 7.35 10.43 -7.22
CA LEU A 74 6.99 10.98 -8.53
C LEU A 74 7.08 12.51 -8.54
N ASP A 75 6.55 13.18 -7.52
CA ASP A 75 6.64 14.64 -7.39
C ASP A 75 8.10 15.13 -7.28
N LEU A 76 8.90 14.49 -6.42
CA LEU A 76 10.31 14.84 -6.23
C LEU A 76 11.14 14.60 -7.50
N ALA A 77 10.94 13.48 -8.20
CA ALA A 77 11.61 13.18 -9.45
C ALA A 77 11.26 14.20 -10.54
N ALA A 78 9.97 14.58 -10.65
CA ALA A 78 9.51 15.59 -11.60
C ALA A 78 10.15 16.96 -11.32
N ARG A 79 10.21 17.38 -10.04
CA ARG A 79 10.88 18.62 -9.63
C ARG A 79 12.38 18.62 -9.94
N ALA A 80 13.02 17.46 -9.85
CA ALA A 80 14.43 17.27 -10.21
C ALA A 80 14.66 17.13 -11.72
N GLY A 81 13.62 17.17 -12.55
CA GLY A 81 13.71 17.12 -14.01
C GLY A 81 13.82 15.73 -14.61
N PHE A 82 13.62 14.67 -13.82
CA PHE A 82 13.60 13.30 -14.33
C PHE A 82 12.25 12.94 -14.92
N ARG A 83 12.27 12.24 -16.06
CA ARG A 83 11.06 11.67 -16.65
C ARG A 83 10.94 10.20 -16.24
N ILE A 84 9.79 9.85 -15.69
CA ILE A 84 9.42 8.49 -15.31
C ILE A 84 8.28 8.03 -16.21
N ASP A 85 8.47 6.90 -16.90
CA ASP A 85 7.47 6.28 -17.77
C ASP A 85 6.76 5.10 -17.10
N GLY A 86 7.24 4.67 -15.93
CA GLY A 86 6.58 3.65 -15.15
C GLY A 86 7.13 3.56 -13.75
N TYR A 87 6.23 3.28 -12.83
CA TYR A 87 6.53 2.92 -11.46
C TYR A 87 5.70 1.70 -11.13
N ARG A 88 6.36 0.62 -10.68
CA ARG A 88 5.67 -0.58 -10.20
C ARG A 88 6.27 -0.98 -8.88
N ASP A 89 5.46 -1.10 -7.85
CA ASP A 89 5.91 -1.55 -6.54
C ASP A 89 5.26 -2.90 -6.18
N ALA A 90 6.11 -3.90 -5.92
CA ALA A 90 5.71 -5.19 -5.35
C ALA A 90 5.90 -5.18 -3.84
N ALA A 91 5.13 -4.33 -3.16
CA ALA A 91 5.21 -4.14 -1.73
C ALA A 91 4.70 -5.37 -0.97
N ALA A 92 5.26 -5.63 0.21
CA ALA A 92 4.81 -6.72 1.08
C ALA A 92 4.81 -6.31 2.56
N GLY A 93 3.76 -6.68 3.29
CA GLY A 93 3.66 -6.52 4.74
C GLY A 93 3.93 -7.84 5.46
N GLU A 94 4.59 -7.76 6.61
CA GLU A 94 4.94 -8.91 7.45
C GLU A 94 4.31 -8.75 8.84
N MET A 95 3.46 -9.71 9.21
CA MET A 95 2.85 -9.81 10.53
C MET A 95 3.85 -10.37 11.54
N ALA A 96 3.87 -9.82 12.76
CA ALA A 96 4.63 -10.37 13.88
C ALA A 96 3.85 -10.20 15.19
N ARG A 97 4.31 -10.89 16.25
CA ARG A 97 3.83 -10.68 17.62
C ARG A 97 4.75 -9.71 18.35
N ASN A 98 4.16 -8.72 19.01
CA ASN A 98 4.90 -7.83 19.90
C ASN A 98 5.14 -8.46 21.29
N ALA A 99 5.84 -7.74 22.17
CA ALA A 99 6.15 -8.22 23.54
C ALA A 99 4.90 -8.50 24.39
N ASP A 100 3.76 -7.87 24.08
CA ASP A 100 2.47 -8.10 24.75
C ASP A 100 1.68 -9.27 24.11
N GLY A 101 2.28 -9.99 23.16
CA GLY A 101 1.66 -11.10 22.44
C GLY A 101 0.63 -10.70 21.37
N LYS A 102 0.48 -9.41 21.09
CA LYS A 102 -0.46 -8.88 20.08
C LYS A 102 0.14 -8.96 18.69
N GLU A 103 -0.68 -9.42 17.74
CA GLU A 103 -0.33 -9.46 16.31
C GLU A 103 -0.50 -8.09 15.67
N TRP A 104 0.44 -7.72 14.80
CA TRP A 104 0.45 -6.45 14.07
C TRP A 104 1.37 -6.56 12.85
N ILE A 105 1.18 -5.69 11.85
CA ILE A 105 2.09 -5.58 10.70
C ILE A 105 3.35 -4.86 11.19
N ALA A 106 4.39 -5.62 11.51
CA ALA A 106 5.61 -5.08 12.08
C ALA A 106 6.50 -4.40 11.03
N ARG A 107 6.41 -4.87 9.79
CA ARG A 107 7.31 -4.44 8.71
C ARG A 107 6.58 -4.39 7.38
N VAL A 108 6.89 -3.37 6.57
CA VAL A 108 6.44 -3.22 5.19
C VAL A 108 7.66 -2.95 4.32
N VAL A 109 7.83 -3.75 3.28
CA VAL A 109 8.93 -3.60 2.32
C VAL A 109 8.37 -3.12 1.00
N LEU A 110 8.75 -1.91 0.62
CA LEU A 110 8.50 -1.35 -0.70
C LEU A 110 9.59 -1.85 -1.65
N ARG A 111 9.20 -2.34 -2.83
CA ARG A 111 10.07 -2.82 -3.91
C ARG A 111 9.74 -2.11 -5.22
N PRO A 112 9.92 -0.78 -5.28
CA PRO A 112 9.66 -0.04 -6.50
C PRO A 112 10.64 -0.42 -7.60
N HIS A 113 10.13 -0.62 -8.80
CA HIS A 113 10.86 -0.71 -10.03
C HIS A 113 10.46 0.46 -10.92
N ILE A 114 11.42 1.35 -11.19
CA ILE A 114 11.18 2.62 -11.87
C ILE A 114 11.81 2.61 -13.26
N ARG A 115 11.02 3.01 -14.25
CA ARG A 115 11.48 3.13 -15.63
C ARG A 115 11.62 4.60 -15.96
N PHE A 116 12.85 5.03 -16.17
CA PHE A 116 13.21 6.39 -16.54
C PHE A 116 13.46 6.52 -18.04
N SER A 117 13.26 7.73 -18.56
CA SER A 117 13.67 8.10 -19.93
C SER A 117 14.00 9.59 -20.02
N GLY A 118 14.22 10.09 -21.23
CA GLY A 118 14.46 11.51 -21.51
C GLY A 118 15.94 11.83 -21.72
N ALA A 119 16.30 13.10 -21.54
CA ALA A 119 17.67 13.57 -21.76
C ALA A 119 18.55 13.44 -20.51
N LEU A 120 17.94 13.34 -19.33
CA LEU A 120 18.61 13.28 -18.04
C LEU A 120 18.55 11.85 -17.52
N ALA A 121 19.68 11.15 -17.57
CA ALA A 121 19.83 9.83 -16.99
C ALA A 121 20.06 9.93 -15.47
N PRO A 122 19.36 9.13 -14.64
CA PRO A 122 19.66 9.05 -13.21
C PRO A 122 20.92 8.21 -12.96
N ASP A 123 21.44 8.32 -11.75
CA ASP A 123 22.39 7.37 -11.16
C ASP A 123 21.83 6.80 -9.85
N ASP A 124 22.48 5.76 -9.32
CA ASP A 124 22.00 5.06 -8.12
C ASP A 124 21.90 6.00 -6.90
N ALA A 125 22.91 6.85 -6.68
CA ALA A 125 22.95 7.74 -5.53
C ALA A 125 21.78 8.75 -5.55
N LEU A 126 21.43 9.24 -6.73
CA LEU A 126 20.31 10.15 -6.90
C LEU A 126 18.97 9.44 -6.69
N VAL A 127 18.78 8.25 -7.25
CA VAL A 127 17.53 7.48 -7.09
C VAL A 127 17.33 7.09 -5.62
N ASP A 128 18.39 6.70 -4.93
CA ASP A 128 18.37 6.43 -3.49
C ASP A 128 18.01 7.70 -2.69
N GLY A 129 18.57 8.85 -3.08
CA GLY A 129 18.24 10.15 -2.49
C GLY A 129 16.76 10.51 -2.65
N LEU A 130 16.18 10.26 -3.82
CA LEU A 130 14.75 10.46 -4.08
C LEU A 130 13.88 9.51 -3.23
N HIS A 131 14.25 8.25 -3.10
CA HIS A 131 13.52 7.30 -2.25
C HIS A 131 13.57 7.68 -0.77
N HIS A 132 14.74 8.12 -0.28
CA HIS A 132 14.89 8.60 1.09
C HIS A 132 14.04 9.84 1.34
N ALA A 133 14.12 10.85 0.47
CA ALA A 133 13.31 12.06 0.58
C ALA A 133 11.80 11.77 0.50
N ALA A 134 11.38 10.84 -0.36
CA ALA A 134 9.98 10.42 -0.45
C ALA A 134 9.50 9.72 0.82
N HIS A 135 10.35 8.92 1.47
CA HIS A 135 10.02 8.26 2.73
C HIS A 135 9.81 9.30 3.85
N GLU A 136 10.75 10.24 4.02
CA GLU A 136 10.67 11.30 5.05
C GLU A 136 9.43 12.18 4.89
N ASN A 137 8.99 12.43 3.65
CA ASN A 137 7.81 13.26 3.39
C ASN A 137 6.50 12.46 3.36
N CYS A 138 6.52 11.13 3.31
CA CYS A 138 5.31 10.34 3.21
C CYS A 138 4.49 10.40 4.51
N PHE A 139 3.30 11.00 4.40
CA PHE A 139 2.36 11.16 5.51
C PHE A 139 2.05 9.84 6.22
N LEU A 140 1.85 8.76 5.46
CA LEU A 140 1.49 7.46 6.02
C LEU A 140 2.67 6.76 6.69
N ALA A 141 3.89 6.85 6.14
CA ALA A 141 5.09 6.35 6.80
C ALA A 141 5.31 7.06 8.15
N ASN A 142 5.06 8.37 8.19
CA ASN A 142 5.12 9.18 9.41
C ASN A 142 3.95 8.95 10.40
N SER A 143 2.95 8.14 10.01
CA SER A 143 1.74 7.90 10.81
C SER A 143 1.70 6.51 11.44
N VAL A 144 2.71 5.67 11.20
CA VAL A 144 2.68 4.25 11.58
C VAL A 144 3.89 3.86 12.44
N ARG A 145 3.73 2.76 13.18
CA ARG A 145 4.82 2.14 13.94
C ARG A 145 5.58 1.08 13.15
N SER A 146 5.03 0.60 12.03
CA SER A 146 5.66 -0.43 11.20
C SER A 146 7.00 0.09 10.68
N ALA A 147 8.02 -0.76 10.65
CA ALA A 147 9.24 -0.45 9.93
C ALA A 147 8.92 -0.45 8.42
N VAL A 148 9.05 0.71 7.76
CA VAL A 148 8.83 0.82 6.32
C VAL A 148 10.19 0.95 5.62
N GLU A 149 10.58 -0.08 4.87
CA GLU A 149 11.86 -0.16 4.17
C GLU A 149 11.66 -0.05 2.66
N THR A 150 12.61 0.59 1.96
CA THR A 150 12.59 0.67 0.50
C THR A 150 13.75 -0.14 -0.08
N ARG A 151 13.44 -1.01 -1.05
CA ARG A 151 14.40 -1.82 -1.82
C ARG A 151 14.12 -1.60 -3.30
N GLY A 152 14.51 -0.42 -3.78
CA GLY A 152 14.24 0.03 -5.14
C GLY A 152 15.15 -0.59 -6.18
N SER A 153 14.68 -0.57 -7.43
CA SER A 153 15.48 -0.84 -8.63
C SER A 153 14.98 0.07 -9.74
N TRP A 154 15.80 0.27 -10.77
CA TRP A 154 15.41 1.11 -11.89
C TRP A 154 16.05 0.65 -13.20
N GLU A 155 15.43 1.04 -14.30
CA GLU A 155 16.00 0.97 -15.65
C GLU A 155 15.87 2.34 -16.32
N TYR A 156 16.80 2.64 -17.23
CA TYR A 156 16.76 3.85 -18.05
C TYR A 156 16.83 3.49 -19.52
N ARG A 157 15.99 4.14 -20.32
CA ARG A 157 16.05 4.05 -21.78
C ARG A 157 16.31 5.44 -22.34
N LEU A 158 17.36 5.58 -23.15
CA LEU A 158 17.45 6.77 -24.00
C LEU A 158 16.19 6.79 -24.87
N GLY A 159 15.50 7.94 -24.90
CA GLY A 159 14.37 8.12 -25.81
C GLY A 159 14.84 7.97 -27.27
N ASP A 160 13.95 7.49 -28.13
CA ASP A 160 14.12 7.54 -29.58
C ASP A 160 14.22 8.99 -30.09
#